data_AF-A0A015KD74-F1
#
_entry.id   AF-A0A015KD74-F1
#
_cell.length_a   1.000
_cell.length_b   1.000
_cell.length_c   1.000
_cell.angle_alpha   90.00
_cell.angle_beta   90.00
_cell.angle_gamma   90.00
#
_symmetry.space_group_name_H-M   'P 1'
#
loop_
_entity.id
_entity.type
_entity.pdbx_description
1 polymer ?
#
loop_
_entity_poly.entity_id
_entity_poly.type
_entity_poly.pdbx_seq_one_letter_code
_entity_poly.pdbx_strand_id
1 'polypeptide(L)'
;MSKAKYYGLSDEWVRKVESISNSKNNLLRVLNILDSTSPSGKLLKVGDIVLTINGNMITKVSELPTAFHYSEEVDMLILRGGKEINIKVATTPYREKEVTWIIGWSGAIIQEPYKAALEQIKNVPTGVYISCRFHGSPALKLSTGVWITEIQERKVSDLDSFLKAIRAHGKEIKEKPEDNDGYVRIKTVSDTNVTKVVTMKLDLHYWGICQLIEDEEALSGWKFIEE
;
A
#
# COMPACT_ATOMS: atom_id res chain seq x y z
N MET A 1 25.43 -4.65 16.68
CA MET A 1 25.43 -5.91 17.45
C MET A 1 24.79 -5.85 18.84
N SER A 2 25.11 -4.89 19.72
CA SER A 2 24.56 -4.84 21.10
C SER A 2 23.04 -4.87 21.17
N LYS A 3 22.34 -4.13 20.29
CA LYS A 3 20.87 -4.17 20.18
C LYS A 3 20.34 -5.52 19.68
N ALA A 4 21.04 -6.19 18.76
CA ALA A 4 20.60 -7.49 18.22
C ALA A 4 20.70 -8.62 19.27
N LYS A 5 21.72 -8.58 20.15
CA LYS A 5 21.79 -9.47 21.32
C LYS A 5 20.60 -9.29 22.26
N TYR A 6 20.16 -8.04 22.48
CA TYR A 6 18.95 -7.77 23.28
C TYR A 6 17.69 -8.40 22.66
N TYR A 7 17.63 -8.55 21.33
CA TYR A 7 16.54 -9.23 20.63
C TYR A 7 16.68 -10.77 20.58
N GLY A 8 17.66 -11.35 21.27
CA GLY A 8 17.84 -12.80 21.40
C GLY A 8 18.69 -13.44 20.31
N LEU A 9 19.55 -12.69 19.63
CA LEU A 9 20.51 -13.24 18.67
C LEU A 9 21.53 -14.14 19.41
N SER A 10 21.75 -15.37 18.92
CA SER A 10 22.70 -16.29 19.52
C SER A 10 24.15 -15.81 19.38
N ASP A 11 25.02 -16.21 20.30
CA ASP A 11 26.45 -15.89 20.23
C ASP A 11 27.14 -16.51 19.00
N GLU A 12 26.61 -17.62 18.49
CA GLU A 12 27.08 -18.23 17.24
C GLU A 12 26.84 -17.29 16.05
N TRP A 13 25.64 -16.73 15.93
CA TRP A 13 25.33 -15.75 14.88
C TRP A 13 26.15 -14.47 15.02
N VAL A 14 26.41 -14.03 16.24
CA VAL A 14 27.27 -12.85 16.49
C VAL A 14 28.66 -13.09 15.92
N ARG A 15 29.27 -14.24 16.22
CA ARG A 15 30.57 -14.63 15.67
C ARG A 15 30.55 -14.75 14.15
N LYS A 16 29.49 -15.36 13.58
CA LYS A 16 29.34 -15.46 12.13
C LYS A 16 29.30 -14.08 11.46
N VAL A 17 28.51 -13.14 11.98
CA VAL A 17 28.41 -11.78 11.44
C VAL A 17 29.74 -11.02 11.57
N GLU A 18 30.42 -11.15 12.72
CA GLU A 18 31.72 -10.51 12.98
C GLU A 18 32.85 -11.09 12.13
N SER A 19 32.74 -12.35 11.69
CA SER A 19 33.74 -13.00 10.84
C SER A 19 33.73 -12.52 9.38
N ILE A 20 32.66 -11.86 8.93
CA ILE A 20 32.56 -11.37 7.55
C ILE A 20 33.37 -10.08 7.41
N SER A 21 34.50 -10.20 6.71
CA SER A 21 35.31 -9.04 6.31
C SER A 21 34.44 -8.06 5.52
N ASN A 22 34.50 -6.77 5.88
CA ASN A 22 33.77 -5.67 5.23
C ASN A 22 32.27 -5.53 5.58
N SER A 23 31.76 -6.33 6.52
CA SER A 23 30.46 -6.10 7.16
C SER A 23 30.64 -5.05 8.27
N LYS A 24 29.77 -4.03 8.34
CA LYS A 24 29.76 -3.09 9.49
C LYS A 24 29.14 -3.73 10.75
N ASN A 25 29.06 -5.06 10.82
CA ASN A 25 28.35 -5.85 11.82
C ASN A 25 26.90 -5.35 12.03
N ASN A 26 26.24 -5.09 10.89
CA ASN A 26 24.86 -4.64 10.81
C ASN A 26 23.98 -5.80 10.38
N LEU A 27 22.79 -5.86 10.96
CA LEU A 27 21.73 -6.75 10.53
C LEU A 27 20.55 -5.89 10.08
N LEU A 28 19.81 -6.37 9.09
CA LEU A 28 18.64 -5.68 8.59
C LEU A 28 17.43 -6.04 9.45
N ARG A 29 16.70 -5.01 9.87
CA ARG A 29 15.47 -5.16 10.64
C ARG A 29 14.30 -4.62 9.83
N VAL A 30 13.21 -5.38 9.78
CA VAL A 30 11.96 -4.93 9.18
C VAL A 30 11.40 -3.79 10.03
N LEU A 31 11.41 -2.58 9.48
CA LEU A 31 10.91 -1.39 10.16
C LEU A 31 9.41 -1.21 9.97
N ASN A 32 8.92 -1.55 8.78
CA ASN A 32 7.55 -1.32 8.37
C ASN A 32 7.12 -2.31 7.28
N ILE A 33 5.81 -2.56 7.17
CA ILE A 33 5.20 -3.36 6.10
C ILE A 33 4.34 -2.41 5.27
N LEU A 34 4.77 -2.14 4.03
CA LEU A 34 4.11 -1.17 3.15
C LEU A 34 2.82 -1.70 2.53
N ASP A 35 2.77 -3.00 2.26
CA ASP A 35 1.59 -3.69 1.74
C ASP A 35 1.39 -4.99 2.53
N SER A 36 0.37 -5.00 3.39
CA SER A 36 0.00 -6.16 4.21
C SER A 36 -0.70 -7.26 3.41
N THR A 37 -1.15 -6.97 2.19
CA THR A 37 -1.81 -7.93 1.30
C THR A 37 -0.81 -8.69 0.43
N SER A 38 0.39 -8.13 0.23
CA SER A 38 1.49 -8.77 -0.49
C SER A 38 1.90 -10.11 0.15
N PRO A 39 2.47 -11.06 -0.63
CA PRO A 39 2.95 -12.33 -0.08
C PRO A 39 3.98 -12.14 1.05
N SER A 40 4.90 -11.19 0.90
CA SER A 40 5.92 -10.90 1.91
C SER A 40 5.32 -10.20 3.14
N GLY A 41 4.38 -9.28 2.95
CA GLY A 41 3.69 -8.57 4.04
C GLY A 41 2.80 -9.46 4.91
N LYS A 42 2.29 -10.57 4.36
CA LYS A 42 1.54 -11.59 5.13
C LYS A 42 2.43 -12.44 6.04
N LEU A 43 3.70 -12.64 5.68
CA LEU A 43 4.63 -13.55 6.36
C LEU A 43 5.58 -12.81 7.31
N LEU A 44 6.14 -11.69 6.87
CA LEU A 44 7.05 -10.85 7.64
C LEU A 44 6.29 -9.99 8.65
N LYS A 45 6.96 -9.63 9.74
CA LYS A 45 6.42 -8.76 10.78
C LYS A 45 7.40 -7.65 11.10
N VAL A 46 6.85 -6.51 11.51
CA VAL A 46 7.65 -5.40 12.03
C VAL A 46 8.49 -5.90 13.21
N GLY A 47 9.79 -5.65 13.12
CA GLY A 47 10.77 -6.04 14.12
C GLY A 47 11.54 -7.32 13.81
N ASP A 48 11.14 -8.11 12.80
CA ASP A 48 11.92 -9.25 12.34
C ASP A 48 13.32 -8.81 11.90
N ILE A 49 14.32 -9.61 12.24
CA ILE A 49 15.70 -9.38 11.81
C ILE A 49 16.03 -10.42 10.73
N VAL A 50 16.46 -9.97 9.56
CA VAL A 50 16.85 -10.84 8.45
C VAL A 50 18.29 -11.30 8.67
N LEU A 51 18.51 -12.61 8.68
CA LEU A 51 19.84 -13.22 8.84
C LEU A 51 20.37 -13.66 7.47
N THR A 52 19.61 -14.49 6.76
CA THR A 52 19.99 -14.98 5.42
C THR A 52 18.81 -14.95 4.46
N ILE A 53 19.14 -14.86 3.16
CA ILE A 53 18.22 -15.02 2.04
C ILE A 53 18.91 -15.97 1.05
N ASN A 54 18.25 -17.07 0.68
CA ASN A 54 18.78 -18.13 -0.18
C ASN A 54 20.17 -18.63 0.29
N GLY A 55 20.34 -18.77 1.60
CA GLY A 55 21.60 -19.18 2.23
C GLY A 55 22.68 -18.09 2.32
N ASN A 56 22.50 -16.94 1.67
CA ASN A 56 23.44 -15.82 1.71
C ASN A 56 23.16 -14.91 2.90
N MET A 57 24.17 -14.57 3.69
CA MET A 57 24.00 -13.64 4.81
C MET A 57 23.78 -12.21 4.28
N ILE A 58 22.78 -11.52 4.84
CA ILE A 58 22.44 -10.16 4.43
C ILE A 58 22.75 -9.18 5.56
N THR A 59 23.71 -8.30 5.30
CA THR A 59 24.16 -7.29 6.27
C THR A 59 23.90 -5.85 5.80
N LYS A 60 23.69 -5.67 4.48
CA LYS A 60 23.47 -4.36 3.85
C LYS A 60 22.26 -4.38 2.94
N VAL A 61 21.56 -3.24 2.86
CA VAL A 61 20.43 -3.06 1.93
C VAL A 61 20.87 -3.24 0.47
N SER A 62 22.11 -2.87 0.13
CA SER A 62 22.66 -3.04 -1.22
C SER A 62 22.83 -4.50 -1.66
N GLU A 63 22.81 -5.46 -0.72
CA GLU A 63 22.93 -6.89 -1.01
C GLU A 63 21.57 -7.52 -1.37
N LEU A 64 20.47 -6.85 -1.01
CA LEU A 64 19.10 -7.33 -1.23
C LEU A 64 18.77 -7.57 -2.71
N PRO A 65 19.04 -6.63 -3.65
CA PRO A 65 18.69 -6.85 -5.05
C PRO A 65 19.30 -8.12 -5.62
N THR A 66 20.57 -8.41 -5.31
CA THR A 66 21.26 -9.62 -5.75
C THR A 66 20.75 -10.89 -5.07
N ALA A 67 20.32 -10.80 -3.80
CA ALA A 67 19.90 -11.96 -3.02
C ALA A 67 18.60 -12.60 -3.51
N PHE A 68 17.73 -11.82 -4.17
CA PHE A 68 16.45 -12.29 -4.70
C PHE A 68 16.25 -11.94 -6.19
N HIS A 69 17.29 -11.48 -6.90
CA HIS A 69 17.19 -11.12 -8.31
C HIS A 69 16.69 -12.33 -9.13
N TYR A 70 15.50 -12.20 -9.73
CA TYR A 70 14.81 -13.22 -10.54
C TYR A 70 14.24 -14.45 -9.83
N SER A 71 14.26 -14.50 -8.49
CA SER A 71 13.61 -15.61 -7.78
C SER A 71 12.14 -15.27 -7.51
N GLU A 72 11.20 -16.11 -7.98
CA GLU A 72 9.77 -15.97 -7.64
C GLU A 72 9.51 -16.22 -6.15
N GLU A 73 10.34 -17.05 -5.52
CA GLU A 73 10.32 -17.33 -4.09
C GLU A 73 11.74 -17.35 -3.52
N VAL A 74 11.89 -16.94 -2.27
CA VAL A 74 13.17 -16.98 -1.55
C VAL A 74 13.03 -17.64 -0.18
N ASP A 75 14.05 -18.41 0.19
CA ASP A 75 14.18 -18.98 1.52
C ASP A 75 14.86 -17.96 2.43
N MET A 76 14.12 -17.42 3.41
CA MET A 76 14.64 -16.46 4.38
C MET A 76 14.78 -17.11 5.75
N LEU A 77 15.95 -16.91 6.37
CA LEU A 77 16.12 -17.14 7.80
C LEU A 77 15.97 -15.81 8.53
N ILE A 78 14.97 -15.74 9.42
CA ILE A 78 14.71 -14.56 10.24
C ILE A 78 14.85 -14.87 11.73
N LEU A 79 15.19 -13.86 12.51
CA LEU A 79 15.10 -13.89 13.96
C LEU A 79 13.84 -13.13 14.40
N ARG A 80 12.92 -13.84 15.04
CA ARG A 80 11.67 -13.30 15.59
C ARG A 80 11.51 -13.72 17.04
N GLY A 81 11.48 -12.74 17.96
CA GLY A 81 11.36 -13.01 19.40
C GLY A 81 12.49 -13.91 19.94
N GLY A 82 13.72 -13.72 19.44
CA GLY A 82 14.89 -14.51 19.83
C GLY A 82 14.93 -15.94 19.26
N LYS A 83 14.00 -16.31 18.37
CA LYS A 83 13.99 -17.62 17.71
C LYS A 83 14.28 -17.48 16.23
N GLU A 84 15.08 -18.40 15.73
CA GLU A 84 15.39 -18.56 14.32
C GLU A 84 14.22 -19.27 13.63
N ILE A 85 13.70 -18.66 12.55
CA ILE A 85 12.56 -19.16 11.79
C ILE A 85 12.93 -19.14 10.31
N ASN A 86 12.83 -20.29 9.67
CA ASN A 86 12.88 -20.38 8.21
C ASN A 86 11.49 -20.12 7.64
N ILE A 87 11.42 -19.19 6.70
CA ILE A 87 10.19 -18.86 5.97
C ILE A 87 10.50 -18.86 4.48
N LYS A 88 9.56 -19.38 3.68
CA LYS A 88 9.61 -19.26 2.23
C LYS A 88 8.72 -18.10 1.81
N VAL A 89 9.28 -17.10 1.16
CA VAL A 89 8.59 -15.83 0.85
C VAL A 89 8.55 -15.64 -0.66
N ALA A 90 7.36 -15.48 -1.22
CA ALA A 90 7.22 -15.12 -2.63
C ALA A 90 7.62 -13.64 -2.85
N THR A 91 8.39 -13.38 -3.90
CA THR A 91 8.80 -12.03 -4.27
C THR A 91 7.69 -11.34 -5.06
N THR A 92 7.73 -10.01 -5.08
CA THR A 92 6.81 -9.21 -5.88
C THR A 92 7.65 -8.42 -6.89
N PRO A 93 7.32 -8.50 -8.20
CA PRO A 93 8.06 -7.75 -9.21
C PRO A 93 8.06 -6.27 -8.92
N TYR A 94 9.24 -5.66 -8.97
CA TYR A 94 9.37 -4.21 -8.89
C TYR A 94 9.02 -3.60 -10.25
N ARG A 95 8.04 -2.70 -10.28
CA ARG A 95 7.74 -1.87 -11.46
C ARG A 95 8.34 -0.49 -11.27
N GLU A 96 8.93 0.06 -12.32
CA GLU A 96 9.49 1.42 -12.31
C GLU A 96 8.38 2.49 -12.15
N LYS A 97 7.26 2.28 -12.85
CA LYS A 97 6.09 3.14 -12.73
C LYS A 97 5.13 2.61 -11.66
N GLU A 98 4.88 3.42 -10.65
CA GLU A 98 4.06 3.04 -9.49
C GLU A 98 2.57 3.29 -9.70
N VAL A 99 2.22 4.35 -10.43
CA VAL A 99 0.83 4.74 -10.68
C VAL A 99 0.51 4.49 -12.14
N THR A 100 -0.41 3.56 -12.36
CA THR A 100 -0.87 3.14 -13.70
C THR A 100 -2.37 3.36 -13.91
N TRP A 101 -3.09 3.72 -12.84
CA TRP A 101 -4.52 3.97 -12.88
C TRP A 101 -4.90 5.06 -11.88
N ILE A 102 -5.62 6.06 -12.37
CA ILE A 102 -6.14 7.18 -11.61
C ILE A 102 -7.63 7.31 -11.89
N ILE A 103 -8.42 7.57 -10.86
CA ILE A 103 -9.85 7.85 -10.93
C ILE A 103 -10.11 9.27 -10.45
N GLY A 104 -10.75 10.07 -11.30
CA GLY A 104 -11.37 11.33 -10.91
C GLY A 104 -12.80 11.07 -10.47
N TRP A 105 -13.17 11.48 -9.27
CA TRP A 105 -14.55 11.34 -8.77
C TRP A 105 -14.95 12.49 -7.86
N SER A 106 -16.04 13.18 -8.19
CA SER A 106 -16.57 14.30 -7.37
C SER A 106 -15.53 15.40 -7.09
N GLY A 107 -14.54 15.54 -7.97
CA GLY A 107 -13.39 16.44 -7.85
C GLY A 107 -12.24 15.96 -6.95
N ALA A 108 -12.25 14.71 -6.49
CA ALA A 108 -11.10 14.05 -5.90
C ALA A 108 -10.29 13.29 -6.96
N ILE A 109 -8.97 13.27 -6.82
CA ILE A 109 -8.05 12.40 -7.56
C ILE A 109 -7.67 11.23 -6.66
N ILE A 110 -7.99 10.02 -7.13
CA ILE A 110 -7.94 8.78 -6.37
C ILE A 110 -7.08 7.77 -7.13
N GLN A 111 -6.19 7.09 -6.42
CA GLN A 111 -5.22 6.17 -7.01
C GLN A 111 -4.77 5.15 -5.96
N GLU A 112 -4.04 4.13 -6.39
CA GLU A 112 -3.26 3.32 -5.46
C GLU A 112 -2.20 4.19 -4.75
N PRO A 113 -1.93 3.94 -3.45
CA PRO A 113 -0.92 4.69 -2.72
C PRO A 113 0.48 4.41 -3.30
N TYR A 114 1.21 5.47 -3.62
CA TYR A 114 2.60 5.38 -4.10
C TYR A 114 3.58 5.16 -2.94
N LYS A 115 4.77 4.61 -3.21
CA LYS A 115 5.71 4.14 -2.17
C LYS A 115 6.08 5.24 -1.17
N ALA A 116 6.36 6.45 -1.64
CA ALA A 116 6.74 7.55 -0.76
C ALA A 116 5.60 7.95 0.22
N ALA A 117 4.32 7.73 -0.12
CA ALA A 117 3.22 7.92 0.82
C ALA A 117 3.16 6.77 1.84
N LEU A 118 3.37 5.53 1.40
CA LEU A 118 3.37 4.34 2.26
C LEU A 118 4.51 4.36 3.30
N GLU A 119 5.70 4.79 2.89
CA GLU A 119 6.91 4.82 3.72
C GLU A 119 6.80 5.78 4.92
N GLN A 120 5.92 6.79 4.82
CA GLN A 120 5.72 7.77 5.89
C GLN A 120 4.81 7.26 7.02
N ILE A 121 4.20 6.08 6.86
CA ILE A 121 3.09 5.62 7.69
C ILE A 121 3.40 4.27 8.31
N LYS A 122 3.21 4.14 9.63
CA LYS A 122 3.55 2.90 10.36
C LYS A 122 2.60 1.73 10.11
N ASN A 123 1.32 2.02 9.90
CA ASN A 123 0.30 1.00 9.65
C ASN A 123 -0.52 1.50 8.47
N VAL A 124 -0.26 0.94 7.29
CA VAL A 124 -0.92 1.33 6.05
C VAL A 124 -2.37 0.82 6.06
N PRO A 125 -3.38 1.71 5.92
CA PRO A 125 -4.76 1.28 5.77
C PRO A 125 -5.00 0.55 4.45
N THR A 126 -5.84 -0.47 4.45
CA THR A 126 -6.31 -1.11 3.22
C THR A 126 -7.41 -0.24 2.59
N GLY A 127 -7.18 0.26 1.37
CA GLY A 127 -8.11 1.12 0.64
C GLY A 127 -7.40 1.95 -0.43
N VAL A 128 -8.12 2.89 -1.04
CA VAL A 128 -7.60 3.74 -2.12
C VAL A 128 -7.22 5.12 -1.63
N TYR A 129 -6.18 5.73 -2.19
CA TYR A 129 -5.57 6.94 -1.67
C TYR A 129 -6.08 8.21 -2.38
N ILE A 130 -6.43 9.24 -1.60
CA ILE A 130 -6.80 10.57 -2.12
C ILE A 130 -5.54 11.43 -2.25
N SER A 131 -5.01 11.54 -3.47
CA SER A 131 -3.79 12.31 -3.73
C SER A 131 -4.06 13.82 -3.85
N CYS A 132 -5.20 14.19 -4.41
CA CYS A 132 -5.58 15.58 -4.63
C CYS A 132 -7.10 15.77 -4.59
N ARG A 133 -7.53 17.02 -4.42
CA ARG A 133 -8.92 17.45 -4.55
C ARG A 133 -8.98 18.86 -5.12
N PHE A 134 -9.98 19.13 -5.94
CA PHE A 134 -10.18 20.45 -6.55
C PHE A 134 -11.05 21.36 -5.68
N HIS A 135 -10.68 22.63 -5.61
CA HIS A 135 -11.52 23.65 -4.95
C HIS A 135 -12.84 23.84 -5.71
N GLY A 136 -13.92 24.09 -4.98
CA GLY A 136 -15.26 24.21 -5.56
C GLY A 136 -15.95 22.88 -5.88
N SER A 137 -15.28 21.76 -5.67
CA SER A 137 -15.86 20.42 -5.84
C SER A 137 -16.52 19.88 -4.57
N PRO A 138 -17.44 18.90 -4.69
CA PRO A 138 -17.97 18.17 -3.53
C PRO A 138 -16.88 17.54 -2.65
N ALA A 139 -15.76 17.10 -3.26
CA ALA A 139 -14.62 16.52 -2.57
C ALA A 139 -13.93 17.47 -1.56
N LEU A 140 -14.32 18.75 -1.48
CA LEU A 140 -13.86 19.65 -0.41
C LEU A 140 -14.24 19.13 1.00
N LYS A 141 -15.22 18.23 1.11
CA LYS A 141 -15.56 17.53 2.37
C LYS A 141 -14.55 16.44 2.75
N LEU A 142 -13.77 15.97 1.77
CA LEU A 142 -12.71 14.97 1.96
C LEU A 142 -11.38 15.66 2.26
N SER A 143 -10.54 14.96 3.04
CA SER A 143 -9.15 15.34 3.25
C SER A 143 -8.27 14.70 2.17
N THR A 144 -7.19 15.37 1.78
CA THR A 144 -6.12 14.77 0.98
C THR A 144 -5.18 13.98 1.89
N GLY A 145 -4.43 13.03 1.35
CA GLY A 145 -3.49 12.23 2.14
C GLY A 145 -4.15 11.18 3.04
N VAL A 146 -5.36 10.75 2.68
CA VAL A 146 -6.14 9.75 3.43
C VAL A 146 -6.60 8.62 2.52
N TRP A 147 -6.93 7.48 3.12
CA TRP A 147 -7.41 6.29 2.42
C TRP A 147 -8.93 6.23 2.51
N ILE A 148 -9.60 5.99 1.38
CA ILE A 148 -11.02 5.61 1.35
C ILE A 148 -11.08 4.10 1.60
N THR A 149 -11.81 3.72 2.64
CA THR A 149 -11.91 2.33 3.11
C THR A 149 -13.32 1.76 2.94
N GLU A 150 -14.34 2.62 2.92
CA GLU A 150 -15.73 2.23 2.68
C GLU A 150 -16.50 3.32 1.94
N ILE A 151 -17.41 2.91 1.06
CA ILE A 151 -18.39 3.78 0.37
C ILE A 151 -19.76 3.14 0.54
N GLN A 152 -20.71 3.87 1.14
CA GLN A 152 -22.08 3.38 1.38
C GLN A 152 -22.07 1.98 2.00
N GLU A 153 -21.25 1.80 3.04
CA GLU A 153 -21.10 0.55 3.79
C GLU A 153 -20.50 -0.62 2.99
N ARG A 154 -20.10 -0.39 1.73
CA ARG A 154 -19.31 -1.32 0.92
C ARG A 154 -17.84 -1.10 1.18
N LYS A 155 -17.12 -2.17 1.55
CA LYS A 155 -15.66 -2.12 1.74
C LYS A 155 -14.95 -1.85 0.42
N VAL A 156 -13.89 -1.04 0.51
CA VAL A 156 -13.00 -0.68 -0.59
C VAL A 156 -11.60 -1.13 -0.22
N SER A 157 -11.04 -2.03 -1.02
CA SER A 157 -9.67 -2.55 -0.87
C SER A 157 -8.70 -2.06 -1.94
N ASP A 158 -9.23 -1.65 -3.09
CA ASP A 158 -8.52 -1.37 -4.34
C ASP A 158 -9.38 -0.47 -5.25
N LEU A 159 -8.82 0.02 -6.35
CA LEU A 159 -9.53 0.86 -7.31
C LEU A 159 -10.75 0.18 -7.96
N ASP A 160 -10.70 -1.14 -8.16
CA ASP A 160 -11.82 -1.91 -8.72
C ASP A 160 -13.05 -1.94 -7.79
N SER A 161 -12.84 -2.26 -6.52
CA SER A 161 -13.88 -2.28 -5.49
C SER A 161 -14.42 -0.88 -5.22
N PHE A 162 -13.57 0.15 -5.27
CA PHE A 162 -13.98 1.55 -5.23
C PHE A 162 -14.94 1.89 -6.38
N LEU A 163 -14.56 1.59 -7.62
CA LEU A 163 -15.36 1.89 -8.81
C LEU A 163 -16.68 1.10 -8.82
N LYS A 164 -16.66 -0.17 -8.42
CA LYS A 164 -17.86 -1.00 -8.23
C LYS A 164 -18.81 -0.39 -7.20
N ALA A 165 -18.29 0.08 -6.06
CA ALA A 165 -19.10 0.67 -5.01
C ALA A 165 -19.79 1.97 -5.46
N ILE A 166 -19.08 2.84 -6.19
CA ILE A 166 -19.64 4.08 -6.75
C ILE A 166 -20.69 3.79 -7.82
N ARG A 167 -20.39 2.89 -8.76
CA ARG A 167 -21.34 2.53 -9.83
C ARG A 167 -22.61 1.89 -9.27
N ALA A 168 -22.48 1.02 -8.27
CA ALA A 168 -23.63 0.43 -7.60
C ALA A 168 -24.50 1.50 -6.91
N HIS A 169 -23.88 2.46 -6.20
CA HIS A 169 -24.62 3.58 -5.60
C HIS A 169 -25.27 4.48 -6.64
N GLY A 170 -24.58 4.75 -7.76
CA GLY A 170 -25.13 5.50 -8.88
C GLY A 170 -26.35 4.82 -9.52
N LYS A 171 -26.39 3.49 -9.58
CA LYS A 171 -27.57 2.73 -10.02
C LYS A 171 -28.72 2.84 -9.02
N GLU A 172 -28.44 2.72 -7.73
CA GLU A 172 -29.44 2.83 -6.65
C GLU A 172 -30.12 4.21 -6.65
N ILE A 173 -29.36 5.29 -6.88
CA ILE A 173 -29.91 6.64 -7.05
C ILE A 173 -30.85 6.71 -8.26
N LYS A 174 -30.50 6.08 -9.39
CA LYS A 174 -31.31 6.08 -10.63
C LYS A 174 -32.59 5.24 -10.50
N GLU A 175 -32.52 4.12 -9.78
CA GLU A 175 -33.65 3.21 -9.59
C GLU A 175 -34.65 3.72 -8.54
N LYS A 176 -34.18 4.45 -7.52
CA LYS A 176 -35.01 4.98 -6.42
C LYS A 176 -34.70 6.47 -6.16
N PRO A 177 -35.06 7.37 -7.08
CA PRO A 177 -34.77 8.79 -6.94
C PRO A 177 -35.52 9.45 -5.77
N GLU A 178 -36.66 8.89 -5.37
CA GLU A 178 -37.52 9.45 -4.30
C GLU A 178 -36.98 9.15 -2.89
N ASP A 179 -36.17 8.09 -2.74
CA ASP A 179 -35.59 7.66 -1.46
C ASP A 179 -34.15 8.16 -1.26
N ASN A 180 -33.55 8.81 -2.27
CA ASN A 180 -32.11 9.07 -2.30
C ASN A 180 -31.79 10.50 -2.73
N ASP A 181 -31.45 11.34 -1.75
CA ASP A 181 -31.09 12.75 -1.91
C ASP A 181 -29.74 13.01 -2.63
N GLY A 182 -29.14 11.96 -3.21
CA GLY A 182 -27.86 12.04 -3.93
C GLY A 182 -26.64 12.14 -2.99
N TYR A 183 -26.79 11.82 -1.71
CA TYR A 183 -25.69 11.77 -0.76
C TYR A 183 -24.97 10.43 -0.80
N VAL A 184 -23.67 10.47 -0.54
CA VAL A 184 -22.81 9.31 -0.37
C VAL A 184 -22.10 9.41 0.98
N ARG A 185 -22.13 8.33 1.76
CA ARG A 185 -21.37 8.16 2.99
C ARG A 185 -20.03 7.51 2.66
N ILE A 186 -18.95 8.17 3.02
CA ILE A 186 -17.58 7.75 2.73
C ILE A 186 -16.84 7.63 4.06
N LYS A 187 -16.16 6.51 4.26
CA LYS A 187 -15.28 6.32 5.42
C LYS A 187 -13.84 6.43 4.98
N THR A 188 -13.12 7.35 5.60
CA THR A 188 -11.70 7.56 5.37
C THR A 188 -10.87 7.23 6.61
N VAL A 189 -9.63 6.83 6.38
CA VAL A 189 -8.63 6.59 7.43
C VAL A 189 -7.40 7.42 7.12
N SER A 190 -6.90 8.19 8.09
CA SER A 190 -5.68 8.97 7.97
C SER A 190 -4.41 8.14 8.16
N ASP A 191 -3.27 8.72 7.82
CA ASP A 191 -1.91 8.27 8.18
C ASP A 191 -1.73 7.91 9.67
N THR A 192 -2.47 8.60 10.53
CA THR A 192 -2.49 8.42 11.99
C THR A 192 -3.51 7.38 12.47
N ASN A 193 -4.11 6.61 11.56
CA ASN A 193 -5.19 5.65 11.80
C ASN A 193 -6.46 6.26 12.43
N VAL A 194 -6.69 7.55 12.25
CA VAL A 194 -7.94 8.19 12.66
C VAL A 194 -8.99 7.92 11.59
N THR A 195 -10.09 7.28 11.98
CA THR A 195 -11.22 7.02 11.10
C THR A 195 -12.18 8.21 11.11
N LYS A 196 -12.57 8.67 9.92
CA LYS A 196 -13.57 9.73 9.73
C LYS A 196 -14.66 9.26 8.79
N VAL A 197 -15.91 9.54 9.12
CA VAL A 197 -17.05 9.32 8.24
C VAL A 197 -17.50 10.68 7.72
N VAL A 198 -17.60 10.79 6.40
CA VAL A 198 -17.99 12.01 5.70
C VAL A 198 -19.21 11.71 4.85
N THR A 199 -20.23 12.56 4.95
CA THR A 199 -21.37 12.53 4.04
C THR A 199 -21.20 13.67 3.04
N MET A 200 -21.26 13.35 1.75
CA MET A 200 -21.02 14.26 0.63
C MET A 200 -22.18 14.17 -0.36
N LYS A 201 -22.69 15.30 -0.84
CA LYS A 201 -23.68 15.30 -1.92
C LYS A 201 -22.96 15.21 -3.26
N LEU A 202 -23.38 14.28 -4.12
CA LEU A 202 -22.81 14.13 -5.46
C LEU A 202 -23.32 15.23 -6.39
N ASP A 203 -22.45 15.70 -7.26
CA ASP A 203 -22.78 16.59 -8.37
C ASP A 203 -22.30 15.93 -9.67
N LEU A 204 -23.21 15.17 -10.29
CA LEU A 204 -22.89 14.42 -11.50
C LEU A 204 -22.91 15.28 -12.76
N HIS A 205 -23.36 16.55 -12.67
CA HIS A 205 -23.38 17.45 -13.82
C HIS A 205 -22.01 18.06 -14.07
N TYR A 206 -21.34 18.53 -13.01
CA TYR A 206 -20.00 19.14 -13.12
C TYR A 206 -18.87 18.20 -12.70
N TRP A 207 -19.15 17.21 -11.85
CA TRP A 207 -18.12 16.36 -11.23
C TRP A 207 -18.44 14.88 -11.40
N GLY A 208 -18.51 14.45 -12.66
CA GLY A 208 -18.67 13.06 -13.07
C GLY A 208 -17.52 12.14 -12.68
N ILE A 209 -17.53 10.94 -13.25
CA ILE A 209 -16.47 9.95 -13.05
C ILE A 209 -15.59 9.96 -14.30
N CYS A 210 -14.29 10.06 -14.10
CA CYS A 210 -13.33 9.87 -15.17
C CYS A 210 -12.20 8.96 -14.71
N GLN A 211 -11.53 8.34 -15.66
CA GLN A 211 -10.41 7.45 -15.42
C GLN A 211 -9.27 7.80 -16.36
N LEU A 212 -8.05 7.73 -15.83
CA LEU A 212 -6.82 7.75 -16.60
C LEU A 212 -6.13 6.41 -16.36
N ILE A 213 -6.04 5.61 -17.40
CA ILE A 213 -5.41 4.29 -17.37
C ILE A 213 -4.16 4.35 -18.24
N GLU A 214 -3.06 3.78 -17.77
CA GLU A 214 -1.86 3.64 -18.57
C GLU A 214 -2.16 2.88 -19.86
N ASP A 215 -1.65 3.41 -20.97
CA ASP A 215 -1.80 2.83 -22.29
C ASP A 215 -0.56 3.16 -23.11
N GLU A 216 0.26 2.14 -23.41
CA GLU A 216 1.50 2.29 -24.16
C GLU A 216 1.25 2.68 -25.63
N GLU A 217 0.04 2.43 -26.17
CA GLU A 217 -0.33 2.77 -27.54
C GLU A 217 -0.74 4.25 -27.67
N ALA A 218 -1.13 4.88 -26.57
CA ALA A 218 -1.53 6.28 -26.57
C ALA A 218 -0.31 7.21 -26.65
N LEU A 219 -0.41 8.29 -27.42
CA LEU A 219 0.65 9.31 -27.56
C LEU A 219 1.12 9.90 -26.22
N SER A 220 0.22 10.03 -25.25
CA SER A 220 0.49 10.52 -23.90
C SER A 220 0.98 9.44 -22.94
N GLY A 221 0.93 8.16 -23.32
CA GLY A 221 1.08 7.01 -22.42
C GLY A 221 -0.13 6.77 -21.51
N TRP A 222 -1.25 7.47 -21.77
CA TRP A 222 -2.47 7.42 -20.95
C TRP A 222 -3.73 7.47 -21.81
N LYS A 223 -4.66 6.57 -21.50
CA LYS A 223 -6.02 6.54 -22.02
C LYS A 223 -6.98 7.20 -21.04
N PHE A 224 -7.69 8.21 -21.53
CA PHE A 224 -8.76 8.87 -20.79
C PHE A 224 -10.11 8.20 -21.10
N ILE A 225 -10.87 7.91 -20.04
CA ILE A 225 -12.23 7.34 -20.12
C ILE A 225 -13.14 8.23 -19.27
N GLU A 226 -14.27 8.64 -19.82
CA GLU A 226 -15.30 9.43 -19.14
C GLU A 226 -16.60 8.64 -19.10
N GLU A 227 -17.29 8.65 -17.95
CA GLU A 227 -18.53 7.89 -17.66
C GLU A 227 -19.70 8.80 -17.26
#